data_AF-A0A1V3X1V7-F1
#
_entry.id   AF-A0A1V3X1V7-F1
#
_cell.length_a   1.000
_cell.length_b   1.000
_cell.length_c   1.000
_cell.angle_alpha   90.00
_cell.angle_beta   90.00
_cell.angle_gamma   90.00
#
_symmetry.space_group_name_H-M   'P 1'
#
loop_
_entity.id
_entity.type
_entity.pdbx_description
1 polymer ?
#
loop_
_entity_poly.entity_id
_entity_poly.type
_entity_poly.pdbx_seq_one_letter_code
_entity_poly.pdbx_strand_id
1 'polypeptide(L)'
;MTIVADTVSIQTRRAQLRSDVNLAARVIPTHYPLETFIAVNPLAGLESMPFEQAVRRAGDLYGSPGVLSETTFRDLYRAGRITDADLESTLRLRYPTLLDGQPVRMGTCAVTPAQLLRGDLLHGSVAPKPLRRNMTRSEQAAPTVAEQVDAKAAKWCAAFFGSTAAGWPMPDHDKGFYHAWRMLALPTTS
;
A
#
# COMPACT_ATOMS: atom_id res chain seq x y z
N MET A 1 -27.05 -34.31 23.82
CA MET A 1 -26.70 -33.33 22.77
C MET A 1 -25.19 -33.38 22.60
N THR A 2 -24.71 -34.06 21.57
CA THR A 2 -23.28 -34.28 21.32
C THR A 2 -22.78 -33.15 20.44
N ILE A 3 -21.84 -32.34 20.95
CA ILE A 3 -21.12 -31.34 20.16
C ILE A 3 -20.15 -32.11 19.26
N VAL A 4 -20.52 -32.30 17.99
CA VAL A 4 -19.61 -32.80 16.97
C VAL A 4 -18.66 -31.65 16.62
N ALA A 5 -17.45 -31.69 17.15
CA ALA A 5 -16.37 -30.86 16.66
C ALA A 5 -16.07 -31.30 15.22
N ASP A 6 -16.41 -30.45 14.26
CA ASP A 6 -16.23 -30.69 12.84
C ASP A 6 -14.72 -30.67 12.51
N THR A 7 -14.06 -31.82 12.66
CA THR A 7 -12.62 -31.94 12.44
C THR A 7 -12.32 -31.92 10.95
N VAL A 8 -12.17 -30.71 10.41
CA VAL A 8 -11.71 -30.48 9.04
C VAL A 8 -10.41 -31.25 8.79
N SER A 9 -10.42 -32.15 7.81
CA SER A 9 -9.29 -33.00 7.45
C SER A 9 -8.05 -32.17 7.05
N ILE A 10 -6.84 -32.72 7.25
CA ILE A 10 -5.59 -32.06 6.84
C ILE A 10 -5.60 -31.72 5.34
N GLN A 11 -6.17 -32.61 4.51
CA GLN A 11 -6.27 -32.37 3.07
C GLN A 11 -7.19 -31.18 2.77
N THR A 12 -8.32 -31.07 3.47
CA THR A 12 -9.23 -29.93 3.35
C THR A 12 -8.56 -28.64 3.77
N ARG A 13 -7.79 -28.62 4.89
CA ARG A 13 -7.02 -27.43 5.30
C ARG A 13 -5.95 -27.04 4.28
N ARG A 14 -5.26 -28.02 3.68
CA ARG A 14 -4.27 -27.79 2.62
C ARG A 14 -4.91 -27.22 1.36
N ALA A 15 -6.08 -27.73 0.96
CA ALA A 15 -6.83 -27.22 -0.17
C ALA A 15 -7.29 -25.77 0.08
N GLN A 16 -7.81 -25.48 1.28
CA GLN A 16 -8.18 -24.12 1.66
C GLN A 16 -6.99 -23.16 1.62
N LEU A 17 -5.86 -23.53 2.24
CA LEU A 17 -4.65 -22.70 2.24
C LEU A 17 -4.17 -22.39 0.81
N ARG A 18 -4.18 -23.38 -0.09
CA ARG A 18 -3.82 -23.18 -1.50
C ARG A 18 -4.78 -22.21 -2.21
N SER A 19 -6.07 -22.32 -1.92
CA SER A 19 -7.08 -21.40 -2.46
C SER A 19 -6.84 -19.97 -1.96
N ASP A 20 -6.62 -19.80 -0.65
CA ASP A 20 -6.34 -18.50 -0.03
C ASP A 20 -5.07 -17.86 -0.60
N VAL A 21 -3.99 -18.65 -0.76
CA VAL A 21 -2.74 -18.18 -1.39
C VAL A 21 -2.97 -17.76 -2.83
N ASN A 22 -3.69 -18.56 -3.62
CA ASN A 22 -3.99 -18.23 -5.03
C ASN A 22 -4.85 -16.98 -5.15
N LEU A 23 -5.79 -16.75 -4.22
CA LEU A 23 -6.60 -15.54 -4.18
C LEU A 23 -5.76 -14.32 -3.80
N ALA A 24 -4.93 -14.43 -2.78
CA ALA A 24 -4.03 -13.36 -2.33
C ALA A 24 -3.00 -12.98 -3.41
N ALA A 25 -2.48 -13.96 -4.16
CA ALA A 25 -1.52 -13.71 -5.23
C ALA A 25 -2.07 -12.84 -6.37
N ARG A 26 -3.40 -12.74 -6.55
CA ARG A 26 -4.01 -11.94 -7.64
C ARG A 26 -3.76 -10.43 -7.51
N VAL A 27 -3.50 -9.94 -6.31
CA VAL A 27 -3.24 -8.51 -6.06
C VAL A 27 -1.74 -8.19 -5.96
N ILE A 28 -0.89 -9.21 -6.06
CA ILE A 28 0.56 -9.04 -6.10
C ILE A 28 0.94 -8.96 -7.59
N PRO A 29 1.45 -7.82 -8.09
CA PRO A 29 1.92 -7.74 -9.47
C PRO A 29 2.95 -8.84 -9.74
N THR A 30 2.86 -9.50 -10.90
CA THR A 30 3.84 -10.50 -11.31
C THR A 30 5.21 -9.83 -11.44
N HIS A 31 6.12 -10.16 -10.53
CA HIS A 31 7.49 -9.70 -10.58
C HIS A 31 8.24 -10.43 -11.69
N TYR A 32 8.93 -9.66 -12.53
CA TYR A 32 10.03 -10.14 -13.36
C TYR A 32 11.26 -10.39 -12.48
N PRO A 33 12.34 -11.04 -12.97
CA PRO A 33 13.50 -11.36 -12.16
C PRO A 33 13.96 -10.15 -11.33
N LEU A 34 14.21 -10.35 -10.03
CA LEU A 34 14.65 -9.31 -9.08
C LEU A 34 16.01 -8.66 -9.43
N GLU A 35 16.58 -9.06 -10.57
CA GLU A 35 17.88 -8.66 -11.09
C GLU A 35 17.81 -7.31 -11.86
N THR A 36 16.61 -6.85 -12.24
CA THR A 36 16.42 -5.63 -13.02
C THR A 36 15.52 -4.64 -12.29
N PHE A 37 15.98 -3.39 -12.15
CA PHE A 37 15.17 -2.32 -11.58
C PHE A 37 14.06 -1.91 -12.56
N ILE A 38 12.81 -2.25 -12.23
CA ILE A 38 11.63 -1.92 -13.03
C ILE A 38 10.67 -1.13 -12.17
N ALA A 39 10.13 -0.04 -12.70
CA ALA A 39 9.04 0.69 -12.05
C ALA A 39 7.79 -0.20 -12.01
N VAL A 40 7.40 -0.65 -10.82
CA VAL A 40 6.15 -1.38 -10.61
C VAL A 40 5.03 -0.37 -10.40
N ASN A 41 3.87 -0.57 -11.02
CA ASN A 41 2.68 0.21 -10.73
C ASN A 41 2.23 -0.04 -9.28
N PRO A 42 2.28 0.95 -8.37
CA PRO A 42 1.87 0.77 -6.97
C PRO A 42 0.38 0.46 -6.79
N LEU A 43 -0.43 0.67 -7.84
CA LEU A 43 -1.86 0.39 -7.88
C LEU A 43 -2.19 -0.89 -8.64
N ALA A 44 -1.20 -1.76 -8.86
CA ALA A 44 -1.43 -3.04 -9.52
C ALA A 44 -2.46 -3.89 -8.75
N GLY A 45 -3.39 -4.51 -9.48
CA GLY A 45 -4.55 -5.22 -8.93
C GLY A 45 -5.73 -4.33 -8.52
N LEU A 46 -5.59 -3.00 -8.62
CA LEU A 46 -6.65 -2.01 -8.35
C LEU A 46 -7.03 -1.20 -9.61
N GLU A 47 -6.59 -1.61 -10.79
CA GLU A 47 -6.73 -0.85 -12.04
C GLU A 47 -8.17 -0.74 -12.54
N SER A 48 -9.06 -1.62 -12.09
CA SER A 48 -10.48 -1.56 -12.40
C SER A 48 -11.23 -0.47 -11.63
N MET A 49 -10.60 0.16 -10.64
CA MET A 49 -11.18 1.22 -9.83
C MET A 49 -10.81 2.61 -10.37
N PRO A 50 -11.66 3.64 -10.19
CA PRO A 50 -11.27 5.02 -10.41
C PRO A 50 -10.02 5.37 -9.58
N PHE A 51 -9.10 6.14 -10.16
CA PHE A 51 -7.78 6.43 -9.56
C PHE A 51 -7.85 6.88 -8.08
N GLU A 52 -8.74 7.81 -7.74
CA GLU A 52 -8.89 8.29 -6.36
C GLU A 52 -9.31 7.16 -5.39
N GLN A 53 -10.14 6.24 -5.85
CA GLN A 53 -10.57 5.09 -5.07
C GLN A 53 -9.43 4.07 -4.93
N ALA A 54 -8.69 3.83 -6.02
CA ALA A 54 -7.52 2.95 -6.01
C ALA A 54 -6.45 3.45 -5.03
N VAL A 55 -6.12 4.75 -5.05
CA VAL A 55 -5.15 5.37 -4.12
C VAL A 55 -5.61 5.25 -2.67
N ARG A 56 -6.89 5.55 -2.37
CA ARG A 56 -7.41 5.40 -0.99
C ARG A 56 -7.36 3.95 -0.54
N ARG A 57 -7.76 3.01 -1.40
CA ARG A 57 -7.73 1.57 -1.09
C ARG A 57 -6.31 1.07 -0.87
N ALA A 58 -5.36 1.52 -1.69
CA ALA A 58 -3.94 1.24 -1.52
C ALA A 58 -3.39 1.85 -0.21
N GLY A 59 -3.82 3.05 0.17
CA GLY A 59 -3.50 3.66 1.47
C GLY A 59 -4.00 2.83 2.65
N ASP A 60 -5.24 2.34 2.60
CA ASP A 60 -5.80 1.49 3.66
C ASP A 60 -5.08 0.14 3.77
N LEU A 61 -4.63 -0.42 2.63
CA LEU A 61 -3.98 -1.74 2.56
C LEU A 61 -2.49 -1.69 2.88
N TYR A 62 -1.77 -0.70 2.35
CA TYR A 62 -0.30 -0.64 2.36
C TYR A 62 0.25 0.54 3.16
N GLY A 63 -0.58 1.51 3.56
CA GLY A 63 -0.12 2.74 4.21
C GLY A 63 0.61 3.70 3.28
N SER A 64 0.61 3.44 1.96
CA SER A 64 1.22 4.32 0.97
C SER A 64 0.22 5.40 0.53
N PRO A 65 0.61 6.69 0.53
CA PRO A 65 -0.31 7.77 0.20
C PRO A 65 -0.75 7.81 -1.26
N GLY A 66 -0.01 7.20 -2.18
CA GLY A 66 -0.31 7.16 -3.62
C GLY A 66 -0.30 8.50 -4.35
N VAL A 67 -0.22 9.62 -3.61
CA VAL A 67 -0.04 10.99 -4.09
C VAL A 67 0.99 11.71 -3.23
N LEU A 68 1.52 12.84 -3.71
CA LEU A 68 2.39 13.70 -2.93
C LEU A 68 1.66 14.26 -1.71
N SER A 69 2.42 14.57 -0.66
CA SER A 69 1.85 15.22 0.52
C SER A 69 1.37 16.64 0.18
N GLU A 70 0.37 17.12 0.91
CA GLU A 70 -0.13 18.49 0.76
C GLU A 70 0.97 19.54 0.98
N THR A 71 1.88 19.28 1.93
CA THR A 71 3.06 20.12 2.15
C THR A 71 3.92 20.22 0.88
N THR A 72 4.16 19.08 0.21
CA THR A 72 4.91 19.06 -1.05
C THR A 72 4.18 19.83 -2.16
N PHE A 73 2.86 19.70 -2.29
CA PHE A 73 2.11 20.50 -3.26
C PHE A 73 2.21 22.01 -2.95
N ARG A 74 2.14 22.40 -1.67
CA ARG A 74 2.33 23.79 -1.25
C ARG A 74 3.74 24.30 -1.54
N ASP A 75 4.76 23.46 -1.39
CA ASP A 75 6.15 23.81 -1.75
C ASP A 75 6.32 24.01 -3.27
N LEU A 76 5.69 23.14 -4.08
CA LEU A 76 5.65 23.29 -5.54
C LEU A 76 4.94 24.58 -5.95
N TYR A 77 3.87 24.95 -5.25
CA TYR A 77 3.18 26.22 -5.46
C TYR A 77 4.06 27.43 -5.10
N ARG A 78 4.74 27.41 -3.95
CA ARG A 78 5.69 28.47 -3.56
C ARG A 78 6.86 28.62 -4.54
N ALA A 79 7.28 27.51 -5.15
CA ALA A 79 8.29 27.50 -6.20
C ALA A 79 7.78 27.97 -7.58
N GLY A 80 6.49 28.33 -7.69
CA GLY A 80 5.86 28.75 -8.95
C GLY A 80 5.64 27.62 -9.95
N ARG A 81 5.86 26.35 -9.56
CA ARG A 81 5.59 25.18 -10.42
C ARG A 81 4.11 24.85 -10.51
N ILE A 82 3.33 25.23 -9.50
CA ILE A 82 1.87 25.21 -9.49
C ILE A 82 1.42 26.64 -9.33
N THR A 83 0.52 27.10 -10.18
CA THR A 83 0.03 28.47 -10.21
C THR A 83 -1.41 28.57 -9.73
N ASP A 84 -1.86 29.80 -9.48
CA ASP A 84 -3.27 30.08 -9.22
C ASP A 84 -4.19 29.58 -10.34
N ALA A 85 -3.74 29.66 -11.60
CA ALA A 85 -4.51 29.20 -12.74
C ALA A 85 -4.65 27.66 -12.75
N ASP A 86 -3.63 26.93 -12.31
CA ASP A 86 -3.66 25.47 -12.21
C ASP A 86 -4.66 25.02 -11.14
N LEU A 87 -4.63 25.68 -9.98
CA LEU A 87 -5.58 25.41 -8.88
C LEU A 87 -7.01 25.74 -9.31
N GLU A 88 -7.23 26.91 -9.90
CA GLU A 88 -8.55 27.35 -10.37
C GLU A 88 -9.11 26.39 -11.44
N SER A 89 -8.29 25.99 -12.41
CA SER A 89 -8.70 25.06 -13.48
C SER A 89 -9.06 23.69 -12.91
N THR A 90 -8.29 23.20 -11.93
CA THR A 90 -8.55 21.92 -11.26
C THR A 90 -9.84 21.97 -10.43
N LEU A 91 -10.04 23.06 -9.68
CA LEU A 91 -11.28 23.29 -8.92
C LEU A 91 -12.48 23.38 -9.86
N ARG A 92 -12.37 24.10 -10.98
CA ARG A 92 -13.44 24.23 -12.01
C ARG A 92 -13.81 22.89 -12.61
N LEU A 93 -12.82 22.05 -12.91
CA LEU A 93 -13.05 20.71 -13.44
C LEU A 93 -13.83 19.84 -12.45
N ARG A 94 -13.52 19.95 -11.15
CA ARG A 94 -14.05 19.06 -10.12
C ARG A 94 -15.38 19.53 -9.52
N TYR A 95 -15.56 20.84 -9.35
CA TYR A 95 -16.68 21.44 -8.62
C TYR A 95 -17.30 22.65 -9.35
N PRO A 96 -17.69 22.53 -10.64
CA PRO A 96 -18.14 23.68 -11.44
C PRO A 96 -19.32 24.42 -10.79
N THR A 97 -20.35 23.69 -10.35
CA THR A 97 -21.55 24.28 -9.72
C THR A 97 -21.25 25.02 -8.42
N LEU A 98 -20.23 24.58 -7.66
CA LEU A 98 -19.84 25.24 -6.41
C LEU A 98 -19.15 26.57 -6.69
N LEU A 99 -18.35 26.64 -7.76
CA LEU A 99 -17.62 27.84 -8.16
C LEU A 99 -18.52 28.93 -8.72
N ASP A 100 -19.62 28.55 -9.37
CA ASP A 100 -20.68 29.46 -9.83
C ASP A 100 -21.58 29.95 -8.68
N GLY A 101 -21.32 29.48 -7.45
CA GLY A 101 -22.04 29.87 -6.25
C GLY A 101 -21.85 31.35 -5.89
N GLN A 102 -22.78 31.87 -5.09
CA GLN A 102 -22.71 33.24 -4.62
C GLN A 102 -21.52 33.47 -3.67
N PRO A 103 -20.87 34.64 -3.72
CA PRO A 103 -19.83 34.99 -2.77
C PRO A 103 -20.34 34.95 -1.32
N VAL A 104 -19.48 34.51 -0.41
CA VAL A 104 -19.76 34.50 1.02
C VAL A 104 -19.23 35.80 1.63
N ARG A 105 -20.04 36.46 2.46
CA ARG A 105 -19.59 37.63 3.22
C ARG A 105 -18.79 37.19 4.44
N MET A 106 -17.55 37.66 4.53
CA MET A 106 -16.69 37.54 5.71
C MET A 106 -16.39 38.94 6.24
N GLY A 107 -17.22 39.39 7.19
CA GLY A 107 -17.18 40.76 7.71
C GLY A 107 -17.46 41.80 6.63
N THR A 108 -16.48 42.67 6.36
CA THR A 108 -16.55 43.71 5.32
C THR A 108 -16.17 43.21 3.93
N CYS A 109 -15.58 42.02 3.81
CA CYS A 109 -15.11 41.47 2.54
C CYS A 109 -16.12 40.46 1.98
N ALA A 110 -16.31 40.45 0.66
CA ALA A 110 -16.98 39.36 -0.05
C ALA A 110 -15.91 38.44 -0.64
N VAL A 111 -15.99 37.15 -0.36
CA VAL A 111 -15.02 36.14 -0.81
C VAL A 111 -15.75 35.15 -1.71
N THR A 112 -15.22 34.91 -2.90
CA THR A 112 -15.82 33.93 -3.82
C THR A 112 -15.55 32.50 -3.35
N PRO A 113 -16.36 31.50 -3.75
CA PRO A 113 -16.07 30.10 -3.46
C PRO A 113 -14.67 29.67 -3.95
N ALA A 114 -14.24 30.18 -5.10
CA ALA A 114 -12.91 29.95 -5.66
C ALA A 114 -11.80 30.44 -4.72
N GLN A 115 -11.91 31.67 -4.24
CA GLN A 115 -10.95 32.27 -3.31
C GLN A 115 -10.89 31.53 -1.98
N LEU A 116 -12.05 31.08 -1.46
CA LEU A 116 -12.13 30.28 -0.24
C LEU A 116 -11.43 28.94 -0.39
N LEU A 117 -11.77 28.17 -1.43
CA LEU A 117 -11.19 26.84 -1.68
C LEU A 117 -9.69 26.92 -1.93
N ARG A 118 -9.24 27.90 -2.71
CA ARG A 118 -7.80 28.13 -2.91
C ARG A 118 -7.11 28.50 -1.61
N GLY A 119 -7.73 29.35 -0.79
CA GLY A 119 -7.21 29.71 0.53
C GLY A 119 -7.06 28.49 1.44
N ASP A 120 -8.05 27.59 1.45
CA ASP A 120 -8.00 26.32 2.19
C ASP A 120 -6.90 25.38 1.69
N LEU A 121 -6.76 25.20 0.36
CA LEU A 121 -5.69 24.37 -0.22
C LEU A 121 -4.27 24.87 0.15
N LEU A 122 -4.08 26.19 0.24
CA LEU A 122 -2.77 26.79 0.48
C LEU A 122 -2.45 26.99 1.97
N HIS A 123 -3.47 27.22 2.80
CA HIS A 123 -3.29 27.67 4.19
C HIS A 123 -4.11 26.86 5.21
N GLY A 124 -5.01 25.99 4.76
CA GLY A 124 -5.82 25.14 5.62
C GLY A 124 -5.00 24.13 6.42
N SER A 125 -5.69 23.38 7.27
CA SER A 125 -5.07 22.30 8.05
C SER A 125 -4.78 21.12 7.14
N VAL A 126 -3.54 20.62 7.19
CA VAL A 126 -3.12 19.52 6.34
C VAL A 126 -3.91 18.24 6.66
N ALA A 127 -4.35 17.54 5.61
CA ALA A 127 -5.02 16.25 5.78
C ALA A 127 -4.09 15.23 6.47
N PRO A 128 -4.61 14.38 7.39
CA PRO A 128 -3.80 13.37 8.04
C PRO A 128 -3.24 12.40 7.00
N LYS A 129 -1.99 11.96 7.22
CA LYS A 129 -1.38 10.93 6.38
C LYS A 129 -2.25 9.66 6.41
N PRO A 130 -2.46 9.00 5.27
CA PRO A 130 -3.20 7.76 5.24
C PRO A 130 -2.49 6.74 6.12
N LEU A 131 -3.27 6.13 7.01
CA LEU A 131 -2.80 5.06 7.88
C LEU A 131 -3.22 3.74 7.24
N ARG A 132 -2.33 2.75 7.30
CA ARG A 132 -2.71 1.38 6.98
C ARG A 132 -3.74 0.92 8.01
N ARG A 133 -4.98 0.69 7.57
CA ARG A 133 -6.10 0.29 8.43
C ARG A 133 -6.34 -1.22 8.40
N ASN A 134 -5.98 -1.87 7.30
CA ASN A 134 -6.18 -3.29 7.12
C ASN A 134 -4.98 -4.07 7.67
N MET A 135 -5.02 -4.35 8.97
CA MET A 135 -4.06 -5.19 9.66
C MET A 135 -4.49 -6.66 9.63
N THR A 136 -3.55 -7.57 9.44
CA THR A 136 -3.76 -9.00 9.57
C THR A 136 -4.06 -9.38 11.03
N ARG A 137 -4.66 -10.55 11.25
CA ARG A 137 -4.94 -11.04 12.62
C ARG A 137 -3.67 -11.16 13.46
N SER A 138 -2.55 -11.59 12.86
CA SER A 138 -1.27 -11.72 13.55
C SER A 138 -0.75 -10.37 14.03
N GLU A 139 -0.86 -9.33 13.18
CA GLU A 139 -0.44 -7.98 13.55
C GLU A 139 -1.33 -7.38 14.64
N GLN A 140 -2.63 -7.71 14.68
CA GLN A 140 -3.52 -7.26 15.75
C GLN A 140 -3.26 -7.99 17.08
N ALA A 141 -2.99 -9.29 17.03
CA ALA A 141 -2.83 -10.12 18.23
C ALA A 141 -1.44 -9.98 18.87
N ALA A 142 -0.38 -9.87 18.07
CA ALA A 142 0.99 -9.80 18.56
C ALA A 142 1.88 -8.99 17.59
N PRO A 143 1.80 -7.64 17.60
CA PRO A 143 2.48 -6.77 16.63
C PRO A 143 3.98 -7.04 16.52
N THR A 144 4.68 -7.12 17.66
CA THR A 144 6.13 -7.34 17.70
C THR A 144 6.54 -8.71 17.16
N VAL A 145 5.73 -9.75 17.42
CA VAL A 145 6.00 -11.10 16.90
C VAL A 145 5.75 -11.13 15.40
N ALA A 146 4.66 -10.52 14.93
CA ALA A 146 4.35 -10.42 13.51
C ALA A 146 5.47 -9.72 12.74
N GLU A 147 5.99 -8.60 13.25
CA GLU A 147 7.12 -7.87 12.67
C GLU A 147 8.40 -8.72 12.63
N GLN A 148 8.72 -9.43 13.72
CA GLN A 148 9.88 -10.31 13.75
C GLN A 148 9.76 -11.46 12.73
N VAL A 149 8.59 -12.09 12.64
CA VAL A 149 8.33 -13.16 11.68
C VAL A 149 8.44 -12.63 10.25
N ASP A 150 7.85 -11.47 9.96
CA ASP A 150 7.89 -10.84 8.64
C ASP A 150 9.33 -10.50 8.23
N ALA A 151 10.10 -9.88 9.12
CA ALA A 151 11.51 -9.56 8.87
C ALA A 151 12.36 -10.82 8.61
N LYS A 152 12.11 -11.92 9.34
CA LYS A 152 12.79 -13.20 9.09
C LYS A 152 12.33 -13.80 7.76
N ALA A 153 11.04 -13.80 7.48
CA ALA A 153 10.49 -14.33 6.23
C ALA A 153 11.04 -13.58 5.02
N ALA A 154 10.99 -12.24 5.03
CA ALA A 154 11.55 -11.39 3.99
C ALA A 154 13.05 -11.65 3.76
N LYS A 155 13.85 -11.77 4.84
CA LYS A 155 15.27 -12.12 4.74
C LYS A 155 15.49 -13.46 4.03
N TRP A 156 14.75 -14.50 4.42
CA TRP A 156 14.89 -15.83 3.83
C TRP A 156 14.38 -15.87 2.39
N CYS A 157 13.28 -15.18 2.09
CA CYS A 157 12.78 -15.01 0.72
C CYS A 157 13.81 -14.30 -0.15
N ALA A 158 14.42 -13.21 0.32
CA ALA A 158 15.46 -12.51 -0.44
C ALA A 158 16.69 -13.40 -0.71
N ALA A 159 17.10 -14.21 0.27
CA ALA A 159 18.21 -15.14 0.10
C ALA A 159 17.88 -16.30 -0.84
N PHE A 160 16.63 -16.76 -0.88
CA PHE A 160 16.19 -17.87 -1.72
C PHE A 160 15.88 -17.43 -3.15
N PHE A 161 15.14 -16.34 -3.34
CA PHE A 161 14.75 -15.80 -4.65
C PHE A 161 15.75 -14.81 -5.24
N GLY A 162 16.81 -14.46 -4.50
CA GLY A 162 17.94 -13.70 -5.01
C GLY A 162 18.68 -14.47 -6.11
N SER A 163 19.43 -13.75 -6.95
CA SER A 163 20.12 -14.35 -8.09
C SER A 163 21.04 -15.50 -7.67
N THR A 164 20.99 -16.62 -8.40
CA THR A 164 21.97 -17.72 -8.28
C THR A 164 23.36 -17.31 -8.76
N ALA A 165 23.50 -16.16 -9.42
CA ALA A 165 24.79 -15.54 -9.76
C ALA A 165 25.42 -14.78 -8.58
N ALA A 166 24.73 -14.65 -7.44
CA ALA A 166 25.35 -14.23 -6.19
C ALA A 166 26.45 -15.24 -5.84
N GLY A 167 27.62 -14.75 -5.40
CA GLY A 167 28.79 -15.60 -5.15
C GLY A 167 28.52 -16.79 -4.23
N TRP A 168 27.50 -16.72 -3.36
CA TRP A 168 27.06 -17.79 -2.45
C TRP A 168 25.56 -18.08 -2.59
N PRO A 169 25.14 -19.07 -3.41
CA PRO A 169 23.76 -19.49 -3.50
C PRO A 169 23.30 -20.21 -2.21
N MET A 170 21.99 -20.15 -1.92
CA MET A 170 21.43 -20.86 -0.78
C MET A 170 21.59 -22.40 -0.96
N PRO A 171 22.15 -23.13 0.02
CA PRO A 171 22.22 -24.59 -0.03
C PRO A 171 20.84 -25.25 -0.14
N ASP A 172 20.77 -26.40 -0.83
CA ASP A 172 19.53 -27.16 -1.05
C ASP A 172 18.39 -26.37 -1.71
N HIS A 173 18.70 -25.28 -2.42
CA HIS A 173 17.71 -24.42 -3.08
C HIS A 173 16.77 -25.20 -4.04
N ASP A 174 17.31 -26.17 -4.77
CA ASP A 174 16.60 -27.06 -5.69
C ASP A 174 15.53 -27.93 -5.01
N LYS A 175 15.65 -28.16 -3.69
CA LYS A 175 14.68 -28.92 -2.88
C LYS A 175 13.51 -28.06 -2.37
N GLY A 176 13.51 -26.77 -2.72
CA GLY A 176 12.44 -25.83 -2.41
C GLY A 176 12.65 -25.06 -1.11
N PHE A 177 11.96 -23.91 -1.01
CA PHE A 177 12.14 -22.90 0.05
C PHE A 177 12.10 -23.46 1.47
N TYR A 178 11.07 -24.23 1.80
CA TYR A 178 10.90 -24.76 3.17
C TYR A 178 12.01 -25.72 3.56
N HIS A 179 12.49 -26.55 2.64
CA HIS A 179 13.58 -27.48 2.90
C HIS A 179 14.90 -26.73 3.16
N ALA A 180 15.27 -25.81 2.25
CA ALA A 180 16.48 -25.01 2.36
C ALA A 180 16.51 -24.18 3.66
N TRP A 181 15.40 -23.49 3.97
CA TRP A 181 15.26 -22.75 5.23
C TRP A 181 15.43 -23.66 6.45
N ARG A 182 14.76 -24.81 6.48
CA ARG A 182 14.82 -25.74 7.62
C ARG A 182 16.23 -26.23 7.89
N MET A 183 16.99 -26.56 6.84
CA MET A 183 18.38 -27.02 6.98
C MET A 183 19.30 -25.95 7.57
N LEU A 184 19.07 -24.67 7.25
CA LEU A 184 19.89 -23.56 7.74
C LEU A 184 19.43 -22.98 9.08
N ALA A 185 18.14 -23.11 9.41
CA ALA A 185 17.56 -22.61 10.65
C ALA A 185 17.71 -23.58 11.82
N LEU A 186 17.94 -24.87 11.54
CA LEU A 186 18.30 -25.83 12.58
C LEU A 186 19.75 -25.56 13.03
N PRO A 187 20.03 -25.47 14.34
CA PRO A 187 21.40 -25.40 14.82
C PRO A 187 22.13 -26.66 14.33
N THR A 188 23.29 -26.48 13.69
CA THR A 188 24.20 -27.59 13.45
C THR A 188 24.64 -28.13 14.80
N THR A 189 24.05 -29.23 15.24
CA THR A 189 24.61 -30.06 16.31
C THR A 189 25.96 -30.56 15.80
N SER A 190 27.02 -29.86 16.18
CA SER A 190 28.42 -30.32 16.09
C SER A 190 28.76 -31.12 17.33
#